data_AF-A0A358QR97-F1
#
_entry.id   AF-A0A358QR97-F1
#
_cell.length_a   1.000
_cell.length_b   1.000
_cell.length_c   1.000
_cell.angle_alpha   90.00
_cell.angle_beta   90.00
_cell.angle_gamma   90.00
#
_symmetry.space_group_name_H-M   'P 1'
#
loop_
_entity.id
_entity.type
_entity.pdbx_description
1 polymer ?
#
loop_
_entity_poly.entity_id
_entity_poly.type
_entity_poly.pdbx_seq_one_letter_code
_entity_poly.pdbx_strand_id
1 'polypeptide(L)' 'GGSIHPVEMFDRLLGLPSVLVGFGLPDDRIHAPNEKFELTQFHAGIRVLTRLWDGLAEALPRPATTAR' A
#
# COMPACT_ATOMS: atom_id res chain seq x y z
N GLY A 1 -3.05 9.45 16.75
CA GLY A 1 -2.24 8.91 15.64
C GLY A 1 -0.99 8.33 16.22
N GLY A 2 -0.91 7.01 16.33
CA GLY A 2 0.31 6.31 16.72
C GLY A 2 1.23 6.13 15.50
N SER A 3 2.52 5.98 15.74
CA SER A 3 3.48 5.62 14.69
C SER A 3 3.21 4.20 14.18
N ILE A 4 3.27 4.02 12.86
CA ILE A 4 3.28 2.69 12.26
C ILE A 4 4.75 2.29 12.11
N HIS A 5 5.24 1.47 13.04
CA HIS A 5 6.66 1.12 13.16
C HIS A 5 7.35 0.74 11.83
N PRO A 6 6.75 -0.08 10.95
CA PRO A 6 7.35 -0.38 9.65
C PRO A 6 7.66 0.84 8.78
N VAL A 7 6.82 1.88 8.79
CA VAL A 7 7.01 3.11 8.01
C VAL A 7 8.26 3.87 8.49
N GLU A 8 8.37 4.04 9.80
CA GLU A 8 9.53 4.70 10.43
C GLU A 8 10.82 3.91 10.16
N MET A 9 10.74 2.59 10.17
CA MET A 9 11.88 1.73 9.88
C MET A 9 12.35 1.86 8.43
N PHE A 10 11.44 1.91 7.44
CA PHE A 10 11.83 2.08 6.04
C PHE A 10 12.48 3.43 5.79
N ASP A 11 11.97 4.50 6.39
CA ASP A 11 12.60 5.81 6.32
C ASP A 11 14.01 5.80 6.93
N ARG A 12 14.15 5.34 8.18
CA ARG A 12 15.44 5.34 8.89
C ARG A 12 16.50 4.44 8.24
N LEU A 13 16.11 3.25 7.78
CA LEU A 13 17.06 2.23 7.30
C LEU A 13 17.35 2.34 5.81
N LEU A 14 16.37 2.74 5.00
CA LEU A 14 16.47 2.74 3.53
C LEU A 14 16.43 4.15 2.93
N GLY A 15 16.02 5.18 3.70
CA GLY A 15 15.81 6.53 3.19
C GLY A 15 14.70 6.60 2.14
N LEU A 16 13.75 5.66 2.17
CA LEU A 16 12.69 5.54 1.18
C LEU A 16 11.36 6.08 1.72
N PRO A 17 10.65 6.93 0.95
CA PRO A 17 9.31 7.35 1.30
C PRO A 17 8.35 6.16 1.25
N SER A 18 7.43 6.08 2.20
CA SER A 18 6.41 5.03 2.28
C SER A 18 5.02 5.60 2.03
N VAL A 19 4.19 4.85 1.30
CA VAL A 19 2.76 5.15 1.13
C VAL A 19 1.97 4.05 1.82
N LEU A 20 1.12 4.44 2.77
CA LEU A 20 0.19 3.54 3.43
C LEU A 20 -1.15 3.54 2.68
N VAL A 21 -1.61 2.36 2.27
CA VAL A 21 -2.89 2.19 1.60
C VAL A 21 -3.75 1.25 2.44
N GLY A 22 -4.78 1.82 3.09
CA GLY A 22 -5.71 1.09 3.94
C GLY A 22 -7.06 0.89 3.27
N PHE A 23 -7.63 -0.30 3.44
CA PHE A 23 -8.96 -0.66 2.93
C PHE A 23 -9.91 -1.13 4.05
N GLY A 24 -9.41 -1.18 5.29
CA GLY A 24 -10.18 -1.67 6.42
C GLY A 24 -11.25 -0.67 6.86
N LEU A 25 -12.37 -1.20 7.33
CA LEU A 25 -13.46 -0.44 7.91
C LEU A 25 -13.34 -0.42 9.45
N PRO A 26 -13.94 0.58 10.12
CA PRO A 26 -13.90 0.66 11.59
C PRO A 26 -14.46 -0.58 12.31
N ASP A 27 -15.34 -1.35 11.67
CA ASP A 27 -15.97 -2.56 12.22
C ASP A 27 -15.29 -3.87 11.80
N ASP A 28 -14.12 -3.82 11.17
CA ASP A 28 -13.37 -5.02 10.78
C ASP A 28 -12.76 -5.77 11.97
N ARG A 29 -12.71 -5.15 13.15
CA ARG A 29 -12.31 -5.79 14.42
C ARG A 29 -10.89 -6.39 14.38
N ILE A 30 -9.95 -5.64 13.80
CA ILE A 30 -8.53 -6.02 13.72
C ILE A 30 -8.02 -6.43 15.11
N HIS A 31 -7.50 -7.64 15.23
CA HIS A 31 -7.02 -8.25 16.48
C HIS A 31 -8.09 -8.55 17.54
N ALA A 32 -9.37 -8.71 17.13
CA ALA A 32 -10.47 -9.06 18.02
C ALA A 32 -11.34 -10.19 17.45
N PRO A 33 -12.16 -10.89 18.26
CA PRO A 33 -13.03 -11.95 17.77
C PRO A 33 -13.99 -11.46 16.68
N ASN A 34 -14.30 -12.32 15.71
CA ASN A 34 -15.08 -12.01 14.51
C ASN A 34 -14.44 -10.92 13.64
N GLU A 35 -13.11 -10.89 13.58
CA GLU A 35 -12.37 -10.13 12.58
C GLU A 35 -12.88 -10.49 11.18
N LYS A 36 -13.17 -9.47 10.37
CA LYS A 36 -13.71 -9.65 9.03
C LYS A 36 -13.07 -8.68 8.06
N PHE A 37 -13.35 -8.92 6.79
CA PHE A 37 -13.05 -7.99 5.72
C PHE A 37 -14.15 -8.04 4.68
N GLU A 38 -14.73 -6.89 4.35
CA GLU A 38 -15.82 -6.81 3.39
C GLU A 38 -15.37 -7.21 1.98
N LEU A 39 -16.12 -8.10 1.31
CA LEU A 39 -15.81 -8.51 -0.08
C LEU A 39 -15.80 -7.31 -1.04
N THR A 40 -16.61 -6.29 -0.75
CA THR A 40 -16.60 -5.04 -1.52
C THR A 40 -15.27 -4.30 -1.38
N GLN A 41 -14.70 -4.20 -0.16
CA GLN A 41 -13.37 -3.64 0.08
C GLN A 41 -12.27 -4.50 -0.56
N PHE A 42 -12.42 -5.83 -0.55
CA PHE A 42 -11.49 -6.74 -1.24
C PHE A 42 -11.42 -6.48 -2.74
N HIS A 43 -12.55 -6.49 -3.42
CA HIS A 43 -12.58 -6.24 -4.86
C HIS A 43 -12.22 -4.80 -5.23
N ALA A 44 -12.61 -3.82 -4.42
CA ALA A 44 -12.20 -2.43 -4.61
C ALA A 44 -10.69 -2.25 -4.39
N GLY A 45 -10.13 -2.87 -3.36
CA GLY A 45 -8.70 -2.82 -3.05
C GLY A 45 -7.84 -3.37 -4.17
N ILE A 46 -8.22 -4.50 -4.78
CA ILE A 46 -7.56 -5.02 -5.99
C ILE A 46 -7.55 -3.95 -7.09
N ARG A 47 -8.71 -3.34 -7.38
CA ARG A 47 -8.85 -2.30 -8.41
C ARG A 47 -8.04 -1.04 -8.12
N VAL A 48 -7.90 -0.67 -6.84
CA VAL A 48 -7.08 0.47 -6.40
C VAL A 48 -5.60 0.15 -6.62
N LEU A 49 -5.15 -1.02 -6.18
CA LEU A 49 -3.74 -1.43 -6.32
C LEU A 49 -3.33 -1.54 -7.79
N THR A 50 -4.18 -2.09 -8.67
CA THR A 50 -3.92 -2.11 -10.12
C THR A 50 -3.66 -0.70 -10.65
N ARG A 51 -4.55 0.25 -10.36
CA ARG A 51 -4.41 1.65 -10.82
C ARG A 51 -3.20 2.35 -10.20
N LEU A 52 -2.88 2.05 -8.94
CA LEU A 52 -1.70 2.59 -8.28
C LEU A 52 -0.43 2.14 -8.99
N TRP A 53 -0.33 0.86 -9.35
CA TRP A 53 0.82 0.32 -10.08
C TRP A 53 0.91 0.88 -11.50
N ASP A 54 -0.22 0.98 -12.21
CA ASP A 54 -0.26 1.58 -13.55
C ASP A 54 0.20 3.05 -13.51
N GLY A 55 -0.35 3.84 -12.59
CA GLY A 55 0.03 5.24 -12.42
C GLY A 55 1.48 5.40 -11.96
N LEU A 56 2.01 4.49 -11.14
CA LEU A 56 3.41 4.50 -10.75
C LEU A 56 4.33 4.21 -11.94
N ALA A 57 3.97 3.27 -12.81
CA ALA A 57 4.74 2.96 -14.01
C ALA A 57 4.78 4.16 -14.98
N GLU A 58 3.71 4.93 -15.08
CA GLU A 58 3.66 6.17 -15.86
C GLU A 58 4.47 7.31 -15.22
N ALA A 59 4.42 7.44 -13.89
CA ALA A 59 5.08 8.52 -13.16
C ALA A 59 6.60 8.31 -13.02
N LEU A 60 7.07 7.05 -12.99
CA LEU A 60 8.48 6.75 -12.87
C LEU A 60 9.21 6.97 -14.20
N PRO A 61 10.42 7.56 -14.18
CA PRO A 61 11.26 7.65 -15.37
C PRO A 61 11.52 6.25 -15.93
N ARG A 62 11.35 6.07 -17.24
CA ARG A 62 11.75 4.81 -17.88
C ARG A 62 13.26 4.60 -17.65
N PRO A 63 13.69 3.42 -17.19
CA PRO A 63 15.11 3.14 -17.06
C PRO A 63 15.77 3.32 -18.43
N ALA A 64 16.93 3.97 -18.44
CA ALA A 64 17.71 4.12 -19.66
C ALA A 64 17.92 2.72 -20.27
N THR A 65 17.55 2.56 -21.54
CA THR A 65 17.81 1.31 -22.26
C THR A 65 19.32 1.13 -22.31
N THR A 66 19.85 0.24 -21.47
CA THR A 66 21.20 -0.24 -21.64
C THR A 66 21.17 -1.13 -22.87
N ALA A 67 21.63 -0.59 -24.00
CA ALA A 67 21.94 -1.39 -25.17
C ALA A 67 22.89 -2.51 -24.71
N ARG A 68 22.43 -3.76 -24.83
CA ARG A 68 23.30 -4.94 -24.68
C ARG A 68 24.24 -5.05 -25.86
#